data_AF-A0A529PRA5-F1
#
_entry.id   AF-A0A529PRA5-F1
#
_cell.length_a   1.000
_cell.length_b   1.000
_cell.length_c   1.000
_cell.angle_alpha   90.00
_cell.angle_beta   90.00
_cell.angle_gamma   90.00
#
_symmetry.space_group_name_H-M   'P 1'
#
loop_
_entity.id
_entity.type
_entity.pdbx_description
1 polymer ?
#
loop_
_entity_poly.entity_id
_entity_poly.type
_entity_poly.pdbx_seq_one_letter_code
_entity_poly.pdbx_strand_id
1 'polypeptide(L)'
;MSFSPLPATLIEPIVRGALLEDLGRCGDLTSDAVIPHDCTATLVLRSRQAGVVAGLDLVSYAFLLVEPAINIQIWRPDGSDVGAGETIARLSGPARGLLTAERTALNFLCRLSGIATATAAMVEAVRGHKARIVSTRKTTPGLRVLEKYAVRVGGGANHRFGLDDGVLIKDNHIAIAGDIRTAIERARAAAGHMVKVEV
;
A
#
# COMPACT_ATOMS: atom_id res chain seq x y z
N MET A 1 -7.22 15.12 4.72
CA MET A 1 -6.16 14.77 5.69
C MET A 1 -4.84 14.65 4.93
N SER A 2 -3.74 15.23 5.42
CA SER A 2 -2.44 15.06 4.77
C SER A 2 -1.79 13.79 5.32
N PHE A 3 -1.70 12.75 4.50
CA PHE A 3 -0.81 11.62 4.75
C PHE A 3 0.48 11.86 3.96
N SER A 4 1.63 11.59 4.58
CA SER A 4 2.91 11.68 3.86
C SER A 4 3.06 10.49 2.91
N PRO A 5 3.51 10.71 1.66
CA PRO A 5 3.84 9.65 0.71
C PRO A 5 4.95 8.76 1.27
N LEU A 6 5.04 7.54 0.75
CA LEU A 6 6.14 6.64 1.11
C LEU A 6 7.40 7.02 0.31
N PRO A 7 8.59 7.02 0.93
CA PRO A 7 9.84 7.16 0.20
C PRO A 7 9.98 6.10 -0.89
N ALA A 8 10.55 6.50 -2.04
CA ALA A 8 10.85 5.62 -3.16
C ALA A 8 11.61 4.35 -2.73
N THR A 9 12.56 4.52 -1.80
CA THR A 9 13.41 3.46 -1.27
C THR A 9 12.65 2.34 -0.56
N LEU A 10 11.43 2.58 -0.11
CA LEU A 10 10.56 1.56 0.49
C LEU A 10 9.62 0.92 -0.53
N ILE A 11 9.27 1.62 -1.60
CA ILE A 11 8.35 1.15 -2.64
C ILE A 11 9.08 0.29 -3.67
N GLU A 12 10.20 0.81 -4.16
CA GLU A 12 10.90 0.29 -5.33
C GLU A 12 11.28 -1.20 -5.21
N PRO A 13 11.85 -1.68 -4.08
CA PRO A 13 12.20 -3.10 -3.96
C PRO A 13 10.98 -4.03 -4.01
N ILE A 14 9.83 -3.58 -3.49
CA ILE A 14 8.60 -4.37 -3.48
C ILE A 14 8.01 -4.45 -4.89
N VAL A 15 7.97 -3.31 -5.59
CA VAL A 15 7.47 -3.26 -6.97
C VAL A 15 8.39 -4.04 -7.92
N ARG A 16 9.72 -3.90 -7.78
CA ARG A 16 10.70 -4.67 -8.53
C ARG A 16 10.52 -6.17 -8.29
N GLY A 17 10.34 -6.58 -7.04
CA GLY A 17 10.10 -7.99 -6.69
C GLY A 17 8.89 -8.56 -7.43
N ALA A 18 7.77 -7.83 -7.43
CA ALA A 18 6.55 -8.24 -8.14
C ALA A 18 6.72 -8.27 -9.67
N LEU A 19 7.43 -7.29 -10.25
CA LEU A 19 7.74 -7.28 -11.68
C LEU A 19 8.62 -8.48 -12.07
N LEU A 20 9.63 -8.80 -11.27
CA LEU A 20 10.50 -9.96 -11.53
C LEU A 20 9.74 -11.29 -11.44
N GLU A 21 8.77 -11.39 -10.52
CA GLU A 21 7.88 -12.54 -10.45
C GLU A 21 7.08 -12.71 -11.75
N ASP A 22 6.47 -11.64 -12.26
CA ASP A 22 5.58 -11.66 -13.43
C ASP A 22 6.36 -11.83 -14.75
N LEU A 23 7.50 -11.16 -14.89
CA LEU A 23 8.40 -11.30 -16.05
C LEU A 23 9.08 -12.68 -16.13
N GLY A 24 9.25 -13.33 -14.97
CA GLY A 24 9.93 -14.61 -14.86
C GLY A 24 11.30 -14.60 -15.52
N ARG A 25 11.54 -15.57 -16.42
CA ARG A 25 12.84 -15.75 -17.11
C ARG A 25 12.87 -15.19 -18.53
N CYS A 26 11.70 -14.97 -19.13
CA CYS A 26 11.57 -14.76 -20.57
C CYS A 26 10.92 -13.42 -20.94
N GLY A 27 10.43 -12.65 -19.96
CA GLY A 27 9.67 -11.43 -20.20
C GLY A 27 8.27 -11.70 -20.76
N ASP A 28 7.66 -10.68 -21.36
CA ASP A 28 6.33 -10.77 -21.96
C ASP A 28 6.37 -11.31 -23.39
N LEU A 29 6.36 -12.64 -23.49
CA LEU A 29 6.35 -13.36 -24.76
C LEU A 29 5.17 -12.97 -25.67
N THR A 30 4.02 -12.62 -25.08
CA THR A 30 2.82 -12.33 -25.86
C THR A 30 2.95 -10.97 -26.53
N SER A 31 3.28 -9.93 -25.75
CA SER A 31 3.50 -8.59 -26.30
C SER A 31 4.66 -8.58 -27.31
N ASP A 32 5.73 -9.33 -27.04
CA ASP A 32 6.86 -9.41 -27.95
C ASP A 32 6.53 -10.06 -29.30
N ALA A 33 5.63 -11.05 -29.30
CA ALA A 33 5.22 -11.76 -30.50
C ALA A 33 4.21 -10.99 -31.36
N VAL A 34 3.31 -10.22 -30.76
CA VAL A 34 2.13 -9.67 -31.47
C VAL A 34 2.11 -8.15 -31.63
N ILE A 35 2.99 -7.42 -30.95
CA ILE A 35 2.98 -5.95 -30.94
C ILE A 35 4.25 -5.41 -31.60
N PRO A 36 4.17 -4.58 -32.65
CA PRO A 36 5.35 -3.93 -33.23
C PRO A 36 6.15 -3.11 -32.21
N HIS A 37 7.47 -3.05 -32.36
CA HIS A 37 8.36 -2.35 -31.41
C HIS A 37 8.12 -0.83 -31.36
N ASP A 38 7.72 -0.23 -32.47
CA ASP A 38 7.42 1.19 -32.63
C ASP A 38 5.96 1.54 -32.27
N CYS A 39 5.15 0.56 -31.88
CA CYS A 39 3.76 0.78 -31.51
C CYS A 39 3.67 1.56 -30.20
N THR A 40 2.95 2.68 -30.21
CA THR A 40 2.60 3.45 -29.01
C THR A 40 1.12 3.28 -28.67
N ALA A 41 0.80 3.29 -27.38
CA ALA A 41 -0.58 3.20 -26.91
C ALA A 41 -0.88 4.24 -25.82
N THR A 42 -2.17 4.38 -25.51
CA THR A 42 -2.66 5.09 -24.33
C THR A 42 -3.49 4.12 -23.50
N LEU A 43 -3.11 3.95 -22.23
CA LEU A 43 -3.91 3.25 -21.23
C LEU A 43 -4.66 4.25 -20.35
N VAL A 44 -5.85 3.86 -19.91
CA VAL A 44 -6.69 4.66 -19.03
C VAL A 44 -7.10 3.83 -17.83
N LEU A 45 -6.63 4.23 -16.65
CA LEU A 45 -7.00 3.58 -15.40
C LEU A 45 -8.37 4.11 -14.97
N ARG A 46 -9.39 3.25 -15.00
CA ARG A 46 -10.75 3.59 -14.57
C ARG A 46 -11.18 2.72 -13.41
N SER A 47 -11.85 3.33 -12.43
CA SER A 47 -12.49 2.56 -11.38
C SER A 47 -13.74 1.87 -11.91
N ARG A 48 -13.96 0.61 -11.54
CA ARG A 48 -15.22 -0.11 -11.84
C ARG A 48 -16.23 -0.01 -10.70
N GLN A 49 -15.81 0.48 -9.54
CA GLN A 49 -16.62 0.55 -8.32
C GLN A 49 -16.35 1.87 -7.60
N ALA A 50 -17.25 2.28 -6.72
CA ALA A 50 -16.96 3.42 -5.85
C ALA A 50 -15.91 3.03 -4.79
N GLY A 51 -15.06 3.98 -4.40
CA GLY A 51 -14.06 3.75 -3.36
C GLY A 51 -13.06 4.89 -3.22
N VAL A 52 -11.98 4.63 -2.48
CA VAL A 52 -10.87 5.56 -2.25
C VAL A 52 -9.64 5.07 -2.98
N VAL A 53 -9.03 5.93 -3.80
CA VAL A 53 -7.80 5.62 -4.53
C VAL A 53 -6.62 5.56 -3.57
N ALA A 54 -5.82 4.50 -3.65
CA ALA A 54 -4.54 4.40 -2.96
C ALA A 54 -3.55 3.52 -3.74
N GLY A 55 -2.29 3.96 -3.84
CA GLY A 55 -1.19 3.23 -4.45
C GLY A 55 -0.70 3.77 -5.78
N LEU A 56 -1.02 5.00 -6.18
CA LEU A 56 -0.61 5.55 -7.47
C LEU A 56 0.90 5.77 -7.63
N ASP A 57 1.62 5.96 -6.52
CA ASP A 57 3.08 5.95 -6.57
C ASP A 57 3.59 4.58 -7.03
N LEU A 58 3.03 3.48 -6.53
CA LEU A 58 3.41 2.11 -6.92
C LEU A 58 3.09 1.84 -8.39
N VAL A 59 1.95 2.35 -8.87
CA VAL A 59 1.61 2.31 -10.30
C VAL A 59 2.71 3.02 -11.09
N SER A 60 3.06 4.24 -10.70
CA SER A 60 4.08 5.02 -11.40
C SER A 60 5.43 4.31 -11.43
N TYR A 61 5.88 3.73 -10.31
CA TYR A 61 7.11 2.93 -10.28
C TYR A 61 7.03 1.68 -11.15
N ALA A 62 5.90 0.96 -11.16
CA ALA A 62 5.76 -0.26 -11.96
C ALA A 62 5.94 0.05 -13.47
N PHE A 63 5.31 1.11 -13.96
CA PHE A 63 5.45 1.53 -15.35
C PHE A 63 6.84 2.07 -15.67
N LEU A 64 7.40 2.96 -14.85
CA LEU A 64 8.69 3.60 -15.11
C LEU A 64 9.89 2.66 -14.94
N LEU A 65 9.76 1.60 -14.12
CA LEU A 65 10.78 0.55 -14.01
C LEU A 65 10.85 -0.33 -15.27
N VAL A 66 9.72 -0.51 -15.96
CA VAL A 66 9.64 -1.30 -17.19
C VAL A 66 10.02 -0.45 -18.41
N GLU A 67 9.46 0.76 -18.51
CA GLU A 67 9.67 1.66 -19.65
C GLU A 67 9.72 3.13 -19.18
N PRO A 68 10.92 3.72 -19.08
CA PRO A 68 11.10 5.10 -18.66
C PRO A 68 10.45 6.14 -19.58
N ALA A 69 10.17 5.81 -20.85
CA ALA A 69 9.52 6.71 -21.78
C ALA A 69 8.00 6.87 -21.55
N ILE A 70 7.40 6.12 -20.62
CA ILE A 70 5.97 6.24 -20.31
C ILE A 70 5.69 7.56 -19.59
N ASN A 71 4.80 8.36 -20.16
CA ASN A 71 4.25 9.55 -19.54
C ASN A 71 2.98 9.23 -18.75
N ILE A 72 2.89 9.73 -17.51
CA ILE A 72 1.81 9.43 -16.57
C ILE A 72 1.11 10.73 -16.16
N GLN A 73 -0.20 10.79 -16.34
CA GLN A 73 -1.06 11.90 -15.94
C GLN A 73 -2.08 11.42 -14.91
N ILE A 74 -1.96 11.90 -13.67
CA ILE A 74 -2.85 11.55 -12.56
C ILE A 74 -3.93 12.62 -12.41
N TRP A 75 -5.19 12.20 -12.38
CA TRP A 75 -6.35 13.09 -12.16
C TRP A 75 -6.99 12.90 -10.79
N ARG A 76 -6.89 11.69 -10.23
CA ARG A 76 -7.37 11.34 -8.90
C ARG A 76 -6.20 10.84 -8.06
N PRO A 77 -5.46 11.73 -7.38
CA PRO A 77 -4.35 11.32 -6.52
C PRO A 77 -4.84 10.42 -5.38
N ASP A 78 -3.90 9.75 -4.71
CA ASP A 78 -4.21 8.94 -3.53
C ASP A 78 -5.06 9.75 -2.52
N GLY A 79 -6.01 9.08 -1.88
CA GLY A 79 -6.98 9.69 -0.97
C GLY A 79 -8.19 10.33 -1.65
N SER A 80 -8.24 10.36 -2.99
CA SER A 80 -9.43 10.81 -3.71
C SER A 80 -10.54 9.76 -3.63
N ASP A 81 -11.76 10.22 -3.38
CA ASP A 81 -12.96 9.44 -3.63
C ASP A 81 -13.19 9.30 -5.14
N VAL A 82 -13.59 8.12 -5.58
CA VAL A 82 -13.93 7.84 -6.98
C VAL A 82 -15.23 7.05 -7.08
N GLY A 83 -15.98 7.31 -8.16
CA GLY A 83 -17.16 6.54 -8.55
C GLY A 83 -16.86 5.46 -9.60
N ALA A 84 -17.85 4.62 -9.88
CA ALA A 84 -17.76 3.66 -10.99
C ALA A 84 -17.67 4.40 -12.35
N GLY A 85 -16.78 3.93 -13.22
CA GLY A 85 -16.49 4.53 -14.53
C GLY A 85 -15.54 5.73 -14.48
N GLU A 86 -15.23 6.25 -13.28
CA GLU A 86 -14.39 7.42 -13.13
C GLU A 86 -12.94 7.13 -13.50
N THR A 87 -12.30 8.11 -14.14
CA THR A 87 -10.92 7.94 -14.58
C THR A 87 -9.94 8.47 -13.55
N ILE A 88 -9.00 7.62 -13.16
CA ILE A 88 -8.01 7.87 -12.11
C ILE A 88 -6.75 8.49 -12.72
N ALA A 89 -6.24 7.88 -13.79
CA ALA A 89 -5.01 8.30 -14.46
C ALA A 89 -5.01 7.87 -15.94
N ARG A 90 -4.16 8.53 -16.72
CA ARG A 90 -3.85 8.21 -18.11
C ARG A 90 -2.36 7.96 -18.25
N LEU A 91 -1.99 6.93 -18.99
CA LEU A 91 -0.60 6.58 -19.30
C LEU A 91 -0.43 6.49 -20.82
N SER A 92 0.68 6.98 -21.34
CA SER A 92 0.98 6.95 -22.77
C SER A 92 2.46 6.70 -23.02
N GLY A 93 2.78 5.86 -24.02
CA GLY A 93 4.16 5.49 -24.33
C GLY A 93 4.21 4.21 -25.20
N PRO A 94 5.38 3.53 -25.24
CA PRO A 94 5.54 2.25 -25.93
C PRO A 94 4.54 1.21 -25.46
N ALA A 95 3.82 0.59 -26.39
CA ALA A 95 2.70 -0.31 -26.12
C ALA A 95 3.13 -1.57 -25.37
N ARG A 96 4.29 -2.15 -25.72
CA ARG A 96 4.86 -3.31 -25.02
C ARG A 96 5.11 -3.00 -23.54
N GLY A 97 5.82 -1.91 -23.25
CA GLY A 97 6.10 -1.49 -21.87
C GLY A 97 4.84 -1.21 -21.05
N LEU A 98 3.82 -0.61 -21.67
CA LEU A 98 2.52 -0.39 -21.05
C LEU A 98 1.82 -1.71 -20.65
N LEU A 99 1.80 -2.71 -21.52
CA LEU A 99 1.13 -3.99 -21.22
C LEU A 99 1.93 -4.84 -20.22
N THR A 100 3.25 -4.87 -20.34
CA THR A 100 4.14 -5.59 -19.43
C THR A 100 3.97 -5.14 -17.98
N ALA A 101 3.84 -3.83 -17.72
CA ALA A 101 3.69 -3.31 -16.36
C ALA A 101 2.25 -3.39 -15.81
N GLU A 102 1.25 -3.59 -16.68
CA GLU A 102 -0.17 -3.40 -16.36
C GLU A 102 -0.61 -4.24 -15.16
N ARG A 103 -0.35 -5.55 -15.20
CA ARG A 103 -0.88 -6.47 -14.20
C ARG A 103 -0.33 -6.18 -12.80
N THR A 104 0.98 -6.01 -12.71
CA THR A 104 1.66 -5.65 -11.46
C THR A 104 1.15 -4.32 -10.90
N ALA A 105 1.03 -3.29 -11.75
CA ALA A 105 0.53 -1.98 -11.34
C ALA A 105 -0.92 -2.05 -10.81
N LEU A 106 -1.81 -2.74 -11.55
CA LEU A 106 -3.22 -2.88 -11.16
C LEU A 106 -3.38 -3.70 -9.88
N ASN A 107 -2.59 -4.76 -9.68
CA ASN A 107 -2.65 -5.56 -8.46
C ASN A 107 -2.35 -4.72 -7.21
N PHE A 108 -1.33 -3.87 -7.26
CA PHE A 108 -1.04 -2.94 -6.17
C PHE A 108 -2.17 -1.92 -5.97
N LEU A 109 -2.59 -1.24 -7.05
CA LEU A 109 -3.64 -0.23 -6.98
C LEU A 109 -4.94 -0.80 -6.39
N CYS A 110 -5.38 -1.96 -6.87
CA CYS A 110 -6.60 -2.62 -6.38
C CYS A 110 -6.48 -3.04 -4.92
N ARG A 111 -5.35 -3.66 -4.51
CA ARG A 111 -5.13 -4.10 -3.12
C ARG A 111 -5.17 -2.91 -2.17
N LEU A 112 -4.42 -1.85 -2.48
CA LEU A 112 -4.28 -0.70 -1.60
C LEU A 112 -5.55 0.15 -1.59
N SER A 113 -6.18 0.37 -2.74
CA SER A 113 -7.48 1.07 -2.81
C SER A 113 -8.57 0.30 -2.05
N GLY A 114 -8.56 -1.04 -2.09
CA GLY A 114 -9.47 -1.86 -1.29
C GLY A 114 -9.31 -1.63 0.23
N ILE A 115 -8.06 -1.59 0.71
CA ILE A 115 -7.76 -1.30 2.12
C ILE A 115 -8.17 0.13 2.49
N ALA A 116 -7.85 1.12 1.65
CA ALA A 116 -8.20 2.52 1.89
C ALA A 116 -9.72 2.71 1.92
N THR A 117 -10.44 2.09 0.99
CA THR A 117 -11.92 2.11 0.92
C THR A 117 -12.54 1.49 2.16
N ALA A 118 -12.09 0.30 2.58
CA ALA A 118 -12.62 -0.36 3.78
C ALA A 118 -12.31 0.47 5.05
N THR A 119 -11.13 1.09 5.12
CA THR A 119 -10.76 1.94 6.24
C THR A 119 -11.63 3.20 6.28
N ALA A 120 -11.86 3.85 5.15
CA ALA A 120 -12.71 5.04 5.06
C ALA A 120 -14.14 4.74 5.52
N ALA A 121 -14.70 3.59 5.15
CA ALA A 121 -16.01 3.14 5.62
C ALA A 121 -16.05 2.97 7.16
N MET A 122 -14.99 2.40 7.77
CA MET A 122 -14.91 2.26 9.22
C MET A 122 -14.73 3.61 9.93
N VAL A 123 -13.95 4.52 9.34
CA VAL A 123 -13.76 5.88 9.85
C VAL A 123 -15.08 6.65 9.82
N GLU A 124 -15.84 6.50 8.74
CA GLU A 124 -17.18 7.08 8.62
C GLU A 124 -18.14 6.52 9.67
N ALA A 125 -18.14 5.20 9.89
CA ALA A 125 -19.02 4.55 10.84
C ALA A 125 -18.81 5.04 12.30
N VAL A 126 -17.62 5.53 12.64
CA VAL A 126 -17.33 6.09 13.97
C VAL A 126 -17.34 7.63 14.01
N ARG A 127 -17.75 8.29 12.92
CA ARG A 127 -17.86 9.75 12.86
C ARG A 127 -18.72 10.28 14.02
N GLY A 128 -18.28 11.38 14.64
CA GLY A 128 -18.92 11.96 15.82
C GLY A 128 -18.40 11.41 17.17
N HIS A 129 -17.66 10.30 17.15
CA HIS A 129 -16.98 9.78 18.34
C HIS A 129 -15.52 10.26 18.41
N LYS A 130 -14.90 10.11 19.58
CA LYS A 130 -13.46 10.37 19.79
C LYS A 130 -12.56 9.19 19.34
N ALA A 131 -13.17 8.08 18.91
CA ALA A 131 -12.47 6.87 18.52
C ALA A 131 -11.69 7.07 17.22
N ARG A 132 -10.57 6.35 17.08
CA ARG A 132 -9.78 6.30 15.84
C ARG A 132 -9.64 4.86 15.38
N ILE A 133 -9.83 4.64 14.08
CA ILE A 133 -9.56 3.34 13.46
C ILE A 133 -8.04 3.16 13.34
N VAL A 134 -7.51 2.04 13.84
CA VAL A 134 -6.07 1.76 13.86
C VAL A 134 -5.74 0.44 13.16
N SER A 135 -4.64 0.42 12.40
CA SER A 135 -4.11 -0.80 11.78
C SER A 135 -3.50 -1.77 12.80
N THR A 136 -3.18 -3.00 12.40
CA THR A 136 -2.47 -3.99 13.24
C THR A 136 -1.21 -4.52 12.54
N ARG A 137 -0.60 -5.56 13.10
CA ARG A 137 0.50 -6.33 12.47
C ARG A 137 0.01 -7.56 11.69
N LYS A 138 -1.31 -7.77 11.59
CA LYS A 138 -1.94 -8.82 10.78
C LYS A 138 -1.96 -8.38 9.31
N THR A 139 -0.78 -8.28 8.74
CA THR A 139 -0.54 -7.79 7.38
C THR A 139 -0.01 -8.91 6.50
N THR A 140 -0.13 -8.76 5.19
CA THR A 140 0.52 -9.66 4.24
C THR A 140 2.04 -9.59 4.42
N PRO A 141 2.76 -10.73 4.50
CA PRO A 141 4.23 -10.73 4.54
C PRO A 141 4.83 -9.92 3.38
N GLY A 142 5.85 -9.10 3.66
CA GLY A 142 6.47 -8.22 2.67
C GLY A 142 5.71 -6.92 2.35
N LEU A 143 4.38 -6.86 2.58
CA LEU A 143 3.57 -5.70 2.17
C LEU A 143 3.16 -4.77 3.32
N ARG A 144 3.63 -5.03 4.55
CA ARG A 144 3.19 -4.29 5.76
C ARG A 144 3.24 -2.77 5.60
N VAL A 145 4.32 -2.24 5.04
CA VAL A 145 4.50 -0.79 4.87
C VAL A 145 3.45 -0.20 3.93
N LEU A 146 3.11 -0.92 2.86
CA LEU A 146 2.12 -0.51 1.86
C LEU A 146 0.70 -0.60 2.41
N GLU A 147 0.36 -1.69 3.10
CA GLU A 147 -0.97 -1.88 3.69
C GLU A 147 -1.23 -0.84 4.80
N LYS A 148 -0.23 -0.54 5.64
CA LYS A 148 -0.31 0.53 6.63
C LYS A 148 -0.32 1.94 6.01
N TYR A 149 0.26 2.12 4.83
CA TYR A 149 0.09 3.35 4.05
C TYR A 149 -1.37 3.49 3.59
N ALA A 150 -1.95 2.46 2.99
CA ALA A 150 -3.35 2.48 2.55
C ALA A 150 -4.35 2.76 3.68
N VAL A 151 -4.11 2.25 4.90
CA VAL A 151 -4.91 2.62 6.07
C VAL A 151 -4.85 4.12 6.36
N ARG A 152 -3.67 4.76 6.26
CA ARG A 152 -3.55 6.21 6.43
C ARG A 152 -4.27 6.98 5.32
N VAL A 153 -4.19 6.49 4.08
CA VAL A 153 -4.89 7.09 2.94
C VAL A 153 -6.41 7.08 3.16
N GLY A 154 -6.96 5.97 3.68
CA GLY A 154 -8.37 5.86 4.07
C GLY A 154 -8.76 6.61 5.36
N GLY A 155 -7.89 7.45 5.92
CA GLY A 155 -8.17 8.26 7.12
C GLY A 155 -7.96 7.54 8.46
N GLY A 156 -7.51 6.29 8.43
CA GLY A 156 -7.12 5.55 9.62
C GLY A 156 -5.77 5.99 10.19
N ALA A 157 -5.39 5.38 11.31
CA ALA A 157 -4.12 5.60 11.97
C ALA A 157 -3.30 4.31 12.07
N ASN A 158 -1.99 4.44 12.20
CA ASN A 158 -1.13 3.28 12.40
C ASN A 158 -0.95 2.98 13.90
N HIS A 159 -1.22 1.73 14.28
CA HIS A 159 -0.58 1.14 15.46
C HIS A 159 0.89 0.83 15.12
N ARG A 160 1.63 0.17 16.02
CA ARG A 160 3.03 -0.21 15.82
C ARG A 160 3.25 -0.99 14.51
N PHE A 161 4.34 -0.72 13.78
CA PHE A 161 4.73 -1.44 12.57
C PHE A 161 5.39 -2.78 12.91
N GLY A 162 6.31 -2.79 13.86
CA GLY A 162 7.11 -3.94 14.21
C GLY A 162 7.01 -4.36 15.68
N LEU A 163 7.96 -5.18 16.10
CA LEU A 163 8.17 -5.53 17.51
C LEU A 163 9.00 -4.47 18.24
N ASP A 164 9.69 -3.64 17.47
CA ASP A 164 10.67 -2.62 17.83
C ASP A 164 10.06 -1.23 18.08
N ASP A 165 8.85 -0.96 17.58
CA ASP A 165 8.21 0.37 17.68
C ASP A 165 7.47 0.64 19.00
N GLY A 166 7.18 -0.40 19.77
CA GLY A 166 6.35 -0.28 20.96
C GLY A 166 6.19 -1.59 21.71
N VAL A 167 6.18 -1.50 23.04
CA VAL A 167 5.98 -2.65 23.91
C VAL A 167 4.48 -2.93 23.98
N LEU A 168 4.09 -4.15 23.64
CA LEU A 168 2.72 -4.65 23.77
C LEU A 168 2.75 -5.97 24.52
N ILE A 169 2.43 -5.92 25.80
CA ILE A 169 2.26 -7.09 26.65
C ILE A 169 0.97 -7.79 26.20
N LYS A 170 0.94 -9.11 26.32
CA LYS A 170 -0.17 -9.98 25.89
C LYS A 170 -0.25 -11.14 26.86
N ASP A 171 -1.32 -11.92 26.78
CA ASP A 171 -1.57 -13.10 27.61
C ASP A 171 -0.35 -14.04 27.69
N ASN A 172 0.29 -14.33 26.55
CA ASN A 172 1.50 -15.16 26.52
C ASN A 172 2.67 -14.55 27.31
N HIS A 173 2.84 -13.23 27.26
CA HIS A 173 3.88 -12.55 28.01
C HIS A 173 3.57 -12.58 29.51
N ILE A 174 2.31 -12.36 29.89
CA ILE A 174 1.85 -12.39 31.29
C ILE A 174 2.03 -13.79 31.88
N ALA A 175 1.60 -14.83 31.17
CA ALA A 175 1.73 -16.21 31.59
C ALA A 175 3.20 -16.62 31.84
N ILE A 176 4.13 -16.15 31.00
CA ILE A 176 5.56 -16.43 31.14
C ILE A 176 6.21 -15.53 32.22
N ALA A 177 5.75 -14.29 32.36
CA ALA A 177 6.27 -13.35 33.37
C ALA A 177 5.80 -13.67 34.79
N GLY A 178 4.77 -14.51 34.94
CA GLY A 178 4.14 -14.89 36.19
C GLY A 178 2.84 -14.12 36.44
N ASP A 179 2.89 -12.79 36.32
CA ASP A 179 1.72 -11.92 36.49
C ASP A 179 1.84 -10.60 35.72
N ILE A 180 0.72 -9.87 35.62
CA ILE A 180 0.62 -8.62 34.86
C ILE A 180 1.46 -7.49 35.47
N ARG A 181 1.57 -7.41 36.80
CA ARG A 181 2.35 -6.37 37.48
C ARG A 181 3.83 -6.56 37.18
N THR A 182 4.33 -7.78 37.35
CA THR A 182 5.72 -8.16 37.05
C THR A 182 6.06 -7.87 35.59
N ALA A 183 5.17 -8.20 34.64
CA ALA A 183 5.37 -7.89 33.22
C ALA A 183 5.49 -6.38 32.96
N ILE A 184 4.59 -5.57 33.53
CA ILE A 184 4.59 -4.10 33.37
C ILE A 184 5.83 -3.46 33.98
N GLU A 185 6.22 -3.86 35.19
CA GLU A 185 7.39 -3.31 35.88
C GLU A 185 8.67 -3.59 35.10
N ARG A 186 8.86 -4.82 34.60
CA ARG A 186 9.99 -5.19 33.75
C ARG A 186 9.98 -4.40 32.43
N ALA A 187 8.82 -4.26 31.79
CA ALA A 187 8.70 -3.49 30.56
C ALA A 187 9.04 -2.01 30.75
N ARG A 188 8.56 -1.38 31.83
CA ARG A 188 8.86 0.03 32.13
C ARG A 188 10.32 0.27 32.49
N ALA A 189 10.96 -0.67 33.18
CA ALA A 189 12.38 -0.57 33.52
C ALA A 189 13.29 -0.69 32.28
N ALA A 190 12.88 -1.46 31.27
CA ALA A 190 13.64 -1.69 30.04
C ALA A 190 13.32 -0.68 28.91
N ALA A 191 12.11 -0.13 28.88
CA ALA A 191 11.67 0.76 27.81
C ALA A 191 12.38 2.13 27.88
N GLY A 192 12.91 2.58 26.73
CA GLY A 192 13.39 3.95 26.60
C GLY A 192 12.25 4.97 26.69
N HIS A 193 12.56 6.22 27.03
CA HIS A 193 11.58 7.28 27.30
C HIS A 193 10.60 7.60 26.15
N MET A 194 10.91 7.23 24.90
CA MET A 194 10.02 7.40 23.74
C MET A 194 9.16 6.17 23.43
N VAL A 195 9.42 5.03 24.07
CA VAL A 195 8.73 3.76 23.79
C VAL A 195 7.51 3.64 24.68
N LYS A 196 6.32 3.62 24.07
CA LYS A 196 5.08 3.40 24.81
C LYS A 196 4.97 1.94 25.24
N VAL A 197 4.47 1.74 26.45
CA VAL A 197 4.12 0.42 27.01
C VAL A 197 2.59 0.31 27.03
N GLU A 198 2.09 -0.68 26.33
CA GLU A 198 0.67 -1.06 26.27
C GLU A 198 0.53 -2.51 26.77
N VAL A 199 -0.61 -2.82 27.39
CA VAL A 199 -0.95 -4.14 27.96
C VAL A 199 -2.26 -4.60 27.38
#